data_AF-A0A7S4G7X9-F1
#
_entry.id   AF-A0A7S4G7X9-F1
#
_cell.length_a   1.000
_cell.length_b   1.000
_cell.length_c   1.000
_cell.angle_alpha   90.00
_cell.angle_beta   90.00
_cell.angle_gamma   90.00
#
_symmetry.space_group_name_H-M   'P 1'
#
loop_
_entity.id
_entity.type
_entity.pdbx_description
1 polymer ?
#
loop_
_entity_poly.entity_id
_entity_poly.type
_entity_poly.pdbx_seq_one_letter_code
_entity_poly.pdbx_strand_id
1 'polypeptide(L)'
;IGFIVPDGAASRFPANAVGQTVGLLEGWAATSYFEMYRTVYSPQKVLQYGLQTSLWGALTAGTVDAVFIDNTTAKTWLTTNTGYRMVHATTHWANGISYGCHPEYGDVVAALNMGLMALKVTQEYRLLCAQYPSIACEFDGAMFSNTKTSLQPEVADHPSTRADIVLGTEGTYAP
;
A
#
# COMPACT_ATOMS: atom_id res chain seq x y z
N ILE A 1 3.95 5.49 -3.36
CA ILE A 1 4.72 5.39 -2.10
C ILE A 1 6.04 6.09 -2.30
N GLY A 2 6.65 6.60 -1.22
CA GLY A 2 7.93 7.29 -1.24
C GLY A 2 8.35 7.72 0.16
N PHE A 3 9.38 8.55 0.26
CA PHE A 3 9.90 9.03 1.54
C PHE A 3 9.38 10.44 1.84
N ILE A 4 8.80 10.64 3.01
CA ILE A 4 8.53 11.96 3.58
C ILE A 4 9.75 12.39 4.38
N VAL A 5 10.28 13.56 4.05
CA VAL A 5 11.51 14.12 4.63
C VAL A 5 11.32 15.61 4.94
N PRO A 6 12.11 16.19 5.86
CA PRO A 6 12.18 17.63 6.01
C PRO A 6 12.54 18.32 4.69
N ASP A 7 11.88 19.43 4.38
CA ASP A 7 12.01 20.13 3.11
C ASP A 7 13.47 20.52 2.78
N GLY A 8 14.22 20.97 3.81
CA GLY A 8 15.64 21.29 3.71
C GLY A 8 16.57 20.09 3.55
N ALA A 9 16.09 18.86 3.71
CA ALA A 9 16.84 17.63 3.46
C ALA A 9 16.53 17.00 2.09
N ALA A 10 15.46 17.41 1.43
CA ALA A 10 14.92 16.71 0.26
C ALA A 10 15.88 16.59 -0.93
N SER A 11 16.64 17.63 -1.26
CA SER A 11 17.58 17.60 -2.41
C SER A 11 18.80 16.70 -2.18
N ARG A 12 19.09 16.37 -0.93
CA ARG A 12 20.24 15.56 -0.50
C ARG A 12 19.85 14.18 0.02
N PHE A 13 18.55 13.91 0.17
CA PHE A 13 18.07 12.62 0.65
C PHE A 13 18.32 11.56 -0.44
N PRO A 14 19.05 10.47 -0.15
CA PRO A 14 19.38 9.47 -1.16
C PRO A 14 18.16 8.62 -1.54
N ALA A 15 18.04 8.26 -2.82
CA ALA A 15 16.89 7.48 -3.33
C ALA A 15 16.75 6.10 -2.68
N ASN A 16 17.87 5.50 -2.28
CA ASN A 16 17.92 4.22 -1.57
C ASN A 16 17.97 4.38 -0.04
N ALA A 17 17.79 5.60 0.49
CA ALA A 17 17.87 5.91 1.92
C ALA A 17 19.20 5.54 2.61
N VAL A 18 20.32 5.43 1.87
CA VAL A 18 21.61 5.05 2.45
C VAL A 18 22.04 5.98 3.60
N GLY A 19 22.46 5.39 4.71
CA GLY A 19 22.91 6.14 5.89
C GLY A 19 21.78 6.83 6.67
N GLN A 20 20.51 6.56 6.35
CA GLN A 20 19.36 7.18 7.01
C GLN A 20 18.70 6.22 8.01
N THR A 21 18.07 6.78 9.03
CA THR A 21 17.10 6.09 9.88
C THR A 21 15.70 6.29 9.31
N VAL A 22 15.04 5.21 8.90
CA VAL A 22 13.71 5.26 8.26
C VAL A 22 12.63 4.74 9.20
N GLY A 23 11.56 5.51 9.37
CA GLY A 23 10.35 5.11 10.08
C GLY A 23 9.35 4.43 9.17
N LEU A 24 8.75 3.32 9.63
CA LEU A 24 7.69 2.57 8.95
C LEU A 24 6.47 2.41 9.86
N LEU A 25 5.28 2.30 9.27
CA LEU A 25 4.04 1.97 9.98
C LEU A 25 3.87 0.45 10.00
N GLU A 26 3.84 -0.16 11.18
CA GLU A 26 3.68 -1.60 11.33
C GLU A 26 2.35 -2.09 10.72
N GLY A 27 2.38 -3.24 10.05
CA GLY A 27 1.20 -3.85 9.44
C GLY A 27 0.65 -3.11 8.20
N TRP A 28 1.35 -2.11 7.68
CA TRP A 28 0.90 -1.36 6.50
C TRP A 28 1.49 -1.88 5.19
N ALA A 29 0.74 -1.81 4.09
CA ALA A 29 1.19 -2.32 2.79
C ALA A 29 2.50 -1.64 2.29
N ALA A 30 2.69 -0.35 2.58
CA ALA A 30 3.94 0.36 2.24
C ALA A 30 5.16 -0.25 2.98
N THR A 31 4.97 -0.76 4.19
CA THR A 31 6.00 -1.47 4.96
C THR A 31 6.33 -2.81 4.30
N SER A 32 5.33 -3.59 3.90
CA SER A 32 5.56 -4.84 3.16
C SER A 32 6.33 -4.59 1.86
N TYR A 33 6.03 -3.52 1.12
CA TYR A 33 6.79 -3.14 -0.07
C TYR A 33 8.24 -2.78 0.27
N PHE A 34 8.44 -1.96 1.30
CA PHE A 34 9.78 -1.57 1.73
C PHE A 34 10.63 -2.79 2.07
N GLU A 35 10.07 -3.77 2.80
CA GLU A 35 10.77 -4.99 3.18
C GLU A 35 10.96 -5.96 2.00
N MET A 36 10.01 -6.04 1.06
CA MET A 36 10.18 -6.84 -0.17
C MET A 36 11.35 -6.33 -1.03
N TYR A 37 11.56 -5.02 -1.06
CA TYR A 37 12.66 -4.38 -1.78
C TYR A 37 13.81 -3.97 -0.85
N ARG A 38 14.00 -4.67 0.27
CA ARG A 38 15.02 -4.31 1.27
C ARG A 38 16.45 -4.38 0.76
N THR A 39 16.73 -5.09 -0.32
CA THR A 39 18.04 -5.09 -0.97
C THR A 39 18.27 -3.86 -1.86
N VAL A 40 17.20 -3.21 -2.30
CA VAL A 40 17.23 -1.94 -3.04
C VAL A 40 17.33 -0.76 -2.08
N TYR A 41 16.63 -0.82 -0.93
CA TYR A 41 16.72 0.19 0.12
C TYR A 41 17.84 -0.15 1.11
N SER A 42 18.81 0.73 1.32
CA SER A 42 19.97 0.47 2.20
C SER A 42 20.02 1.40 3.43
N PRO A 43 18.94 1.55 4.21
CA PRO A 43 18.93 2.43 5.37
C PRO A 43 19.95 1.95 6.42
N GLN A 44 20.52 2.89 7.18
CA GLN A 44 21.34 2.55 8.34
C GLN A 44 20.50 1.83 9.40
N LYS A 45 19.25 2.27 9.59
CA LYS A 45 18.35 1.74 10.60
C LYS A 45 16.90 1.87 10.14
N VAL A 46 16.06 0.92 10.56
CA VAL A 46 14.60 1.01 10.42
C VAL A 46 13.94 0.91 11.77
N LEU A 47 12.94 1.76 12.00
CA LEU A 47 12.10 1.77 13.19
C LEU A 47 10.64 1.58 12.75
N GLN A 48 9.97 0.56 13.29
CA GLN A 48 8.55 0.34 13.03
C GLN A 48 7.71 0.89 14.20
N TYR A 49 6.55 1.46 13.86
CA TYR A 49 5.63 2.07 14.81
C TYR A 49 4.23 1.50 14.60
N GLY A 50 3.56 1.11 15.69
CA GLY A 50 2.18 0.58 15.61
C GLY A 50 1.10 1.64 15.37
N LEU A 51 1.42 2.93 15.51
CA LEU A 51 0.48 4.04 15.34
C LEU A 51 1.06 5.14 14.44
N GLN A 52 0.22 5.70 13.57
CA GLN A 52 0.60 6.83 12.71
C GLN A 52 1.04 8.05 13.51
N THR A 53 0.38 8.34 14.63
CA THR A 53 0.74 9.47 15.50
C THR A 53 2.16 9.34 16.05
N SER A 54 2.57 8.14 16.45
CA SER A 54 3.93 7.85 16.92
C SER A 54 4.95 7.93 15.79
N LEU A 55 4.61 7.43 14.60
CA LEU A 55 5.46 7.52 13.41
C LEU A 55 5.73 8.98 13.01
N TRP A 56 4.68 9.79 12.93
CA TRP A 56 4.81 11.22 12.61
C TRP A 56 5.53 11.98 13.72
N GLY A 57 5.28 11.66 14.98
CA GLY A 57 6.00 12.22 16.12
C GLY A 57 7.50 11.91 16.06
N ALA A 58 7.88 10.72 15.62
CA ALA A 58 9.29 10.35 15.46
C ALA A 58 9.97 11.15 14.33
N LEU A 59 9.26 11.41 13.23
CA LEU A 59 9.77 12.24 12.13
C LEU A 59 9.96 13.69 12.58
N THR A 60 8.95 14.28 13.24
CA THR A 60 9.02 15.68 13.68
C THR A 60 10.02 15.91 14.81
N ALA A 61 10.27 14.88 15.63
CA ALA A 61 11.32 14.89 16.65
C ALA A 61 12.73 14.62 16.10
N GLY A 62 12.88 14.29 14.80
CA GLY A 62 14.16 13.90 14.21
C GLY A 62 14.70 12.56 14.72
N THR A 63 13.84 11.71 15.30
CA THR A 63 14.20 10.34 15.69
C THR A 63 14.37 9.43 14.47
N VAL A 64 13.62 9.72 13.41
CA VAL A 64 13.83 9.16 12.06
C VAL A 64 14.11 10.30 11.10
N ASP A 65 14.96 10.05 10.11
CA ASP A 65 15.31 11.03 9.07
C ASP A 65 14.23 11.10 7.97
N ALA A 66 13.48 10.01 7.80
CA ALA A 66 12.41 9.89 6.84
C ALA A 66 11.32 8.92 7.28
N VAL A 67 10.12 9.09 6.74
CA VAL A 67 9.02 8.12 6.83
C VAL A 67 8.72 7.56 5.44
N PHE A 68 8.72 6.24 5.28
CA PHE A 68 8.32 5.62 4.02
C PHE A 68 6.82 5.27 4.05
N ILE A 69 6.04 5.85 3.14
CA ILE A 69 4.58 5.75 3.19
C ILE A 69 3.91 5.90 1.82
N ASP A 70 2.61 5.61 1.73
CA ASP A 70 1.79 5.80 0.54
C ASP A 70 1.45 7.27 0.26
N ASN A 71 1.13 7.54 -1.02
CA ASN A 71 0.90 8.91 -1.49
C ASN A 71 -0.37 9.52 -0.89
N THR A 72 -1.39 8.72 -0.57
CA THR A 72 -2.66 9.22 -0.03
C THR A 72 -2.46 9.69 1.40
N THR A 73 -1.88 8.84 2.25
CA THR A 73 -1.56 9.19 3.64
C THR A 73 -0.58 10.36 3.70
N ALA A 74 0.45 10.36 2.84
CA ALA A 74 1.37 11.49 2.71
C ALA A 74 0.67 12.81 2.35
N LYS A 75 -0.19 12.81 1.31
CA LYS A 75 -0.91 14.02 0.88
C LYS A 75 -1.73 14.61 2.02
N THR A 76 -2.46 13.77 2.75
CA THR A 76 -3.24 14.21 3.91
C THR A 76 -2.36 14.86 4.97
N TRP A 77 -1.26 14.22 5.37
CA TRP A 77 -0.37 14.76 6.39
C TRP A 77 0.32 16.07 5.96
N LEU A 78 0.76 16.15 4.70
CA LEU A 78 1.44 17.32 4.15
C LEU A 78 0.54 18.57 4.05
N THR A 79 -0.79 18.43 4.09
CA THR A 79 -1.70 19.60 4.10
C THR A 79 -1.47 20.54 5.28
N THR A 80 -0.99 20.01 6.41
CA THR A 80 -0.75 20.75 7.65
C THR A 80 0.73 20.78 8.07
N ASN A 81 1.61 20.10 7.33
CA ASN A 81 3.04 19.95 7.64
C ASN A 81 3.91 20.43 6.46
N THR A 82 3.81 21.72 6.12
CA THR A 82 4.45 22.32 4.94
C THR A 82 5.98 22.38 4.98
N GLY A 83 6.60 22.15 6.13
CA GLY A 83 8.05 22.02 6.30
C GLY A 83 8.64 20.68 5.83
N TYR A 84 7.83 19.85 5.18
CA TYR A 84 8.18 18.52 4.71
C TYR A 84 7.71 18.32 3.28
N ARG A 85 8.31 17.37 2.57
CA ARG A 85 7.86 16.94 1.25
C ARG A 85 8.07 15.46 1.03
N MET A 86 7.35 14.90 0.07
CA MET A 86 7.64 13.56 -0.44
C MET A 86 8.75 13.62 -1.50
N VAL A 87 9.72 12.72 -1.40
CA VAL A 87 10.80 12.51 -2.37
C VAL A 87 10.84 11.05 -2.81
N HIS A 88 11.42 10.81 -3.99
CA HIS A 88 11.62 9.48 -4.58
C HIS A 88 10.34 8.65 -4.65
N ALA A 89 9.22 9.31 -4.99
CA ALA A 89 7.96 8.62 -5.18
C ALA A 89 8.07 7.64 -6.36
N THR A 90 7.77 6.37 -6.13
CA THR A 90 7.70 5.37 -7.20
C THR A 90 6.30 5.37 -7.85
N THR A 91 6.29 5.15 -9.16
CA THR A 91 5.09 4.95 -9.98
C THR A 91 4.66 3.48 -10.04
N HIS A 92 5.47 2.54 -9.55
CA HIS A 92 5.22 1.09 -9.57
C HIS A 92 4.41 0.59 -8.37
N TRP A 93 3.63 1.46 -7.73
CA TRP A 93 2.80 1.11 -6.58
C TRP A 93 1.36 0.80 -6.99
N ALA A 94 0.64 0.05 -6.15
CA ALA A 94 -0.76 -0.26 -6.37
C ALA A 94 -1.59 1.02 -6.57
N ASN A 95 -2.37 1.05 -7.65
CA ASN A 95 -3.28 2.16 -8.00
C ASN A 95 -4.68 2.01 -7.38
N GLY A 96 -4.87 1.07 -6.45
CA GLY A 96 -6.17 0.78 -5.86
C GLY A 96 -6.07 0.08 -4.51
N ILE A 97 -7.22 -0.03 -3.85
CA ILE A 97 -7.42 -0.75 -2.58
C ILE A 97 -8.19 -2.03 -2.89
N SER A 98 -7.75 -3.15 -2.31
CA SER A 98 -8.45 -4.43 -2.38
C SER A 98 -9.12 -4.75 -1.04
N TYR A 99 -10.15 -5.60 -1.08
CA TYR A 99 -10.74 -6.17 0.11
C TYR A 99 -10.07 -7.52 0.40
N GLY A 100 -9.48 -7.66 1.59
CA GLY A 100 -9.00 -8.95 2.06
C GLY A 100 -10.20 -9.84 2.40
N CYS A 101 -10.22 -11.06 1.87
CA CYS A 101 -11.25 -12.06 2.16
C CYS A 101 -10.60 -13.32 2.72
N HIS A 102 -11.32 -14.03 3.58
CA HIS A 102 -10.83 -15.32 4.07
C HIS A 102 -10.72 -16.29 2.88
N PRO A 103 -9.59 -16.99 2.71
CA PRO A 103 -9.32 -17.83 1.55
C PRO A 103 -10.35 -18.94 1.32
N GLU A 104 -11.11 -19.32 2.35
CA GLU A 104 -12.17 -20.36 2.25
C GLU A 104 -13.35 -19.96 1.38
N TYR A 105 -13.57 -18.65 1.19
CA TYR A 105 -14.75 -18.10 0.51
C TYR A 105 -14.45 -17.67 -0.93
N GLY A 106 -13.68 -18.46 -1.68
CA GLY A 106 -13.33 -18.12 -3.07
C GLY A 106 -14.55 -17.90 -3.98
N ASP A 107 -15.66 -18.60 -3.72
CA ASP A 107 -16.96 -18.39 -4.36
C ASP A 107 -17.55 -17.00 -4.08
N VAL A 108 -17.52 -16.56 -2.82
CA VAL A 108 -17.98 -15.22 -2.41
C VAL A 108 -17.08 -14.13 -2.98
N VAL A 109 -15.76 -14.35 -2.99
CA VAL A 109 -14.79 -13.42 -3.60
C VAL A 109 -15.09 -13.24 -5.09
N ALA A 110 -15.37 -14.33 -5.81
CA ALA A 110 -15.73 -14.27 -7.21
C ALA A 110 -17.03 -13.48 -7.45
N ALA A 111 -18.07 -13.74 -6.63
CA ALA A 111 -19.33 -13.00 -6.71
C ALA A 111 -19.14 -11.51 -6.39
N LEU A 112 -18.33 -11.17 -5.38
CA LEU A 112 -18.01 -9.79 -5.01
C LEU A 112 -17.29 -9.07 -6.16
N ASN A 113 -16.26 -9.70 -6.74
CA ASN A 113 -15.51 -9.13 -7.85
C ASN A 113 -16.40 -8.89 -9.09
N MET A 114 -17.30 -9.82 -9.42
CA MET A 114 -18.30 -9.60 -10.48
C MET A 114 -19.25 -8.44 -10.16
N GLY A 115 -19.76 -8.36 -8.93
CA GLY A 115 -20.63 -7.28 -8.49
C GLY A 115 -19.95 -5.92 -8.54
N LEU A 116 -18.68 -5.84 -8.13
CA LEU A 116 -17.89 -4.60 -8.20
C LEU A 116 -17.67 -4.16 -9.65
N MET A 117 -17.35 -5.07 -10.58
CA MET A 117 -17.24 -4.74 -12.00
C MET A 117 -18.56 -4.21 -12.57
N ALA A 118 -19.68 -4.86 -12.23
CA ALA A 118 -21.01 -4.41 -12.66
C ALA A 118 -21.38 -3.04 -12.08
N LEU A 119 -21.07 -2.80 -10.80
CA LEU A 119 -21.35 -1.52 -10.14
C LEU A 119 -20.56 -0.37 -10.76
N LYS A 120 -19.28 -0.57 -11.08
CA LYS A 120 -18.38 0.49 -11.58
C LYS A 120 -18.84 1.16 -12.89
N VAL A 121 -19.65 0.47 -13.69
CA VAL A 121 -20.19 1.02 -14.94
C VAL A 121 -21.53 1.76 -14.77
N THR A 122 -22.11 1.73 -13.57
CA THR A 122 -23.41 2.36 -13.27
C THR A 122 -23.31 3.87 -13.07
N GLN A 123 -24.44 4.57 -13.20
CA GLN A 123 -24.52 6.01 -12.91
C GLN A 123 -24.41 6.27 -11.40
N GLU A 124 -24.94 5.36 -10.58
CA GLU A 124 -24.91 5.40 -9.13
C GLU A 124 -23.47 5.44 -8.61
N TYR A 125 -22.58 4.62 -9.19
CA TYR A 125 -21.16 4.64 -8.85
C TYR A 125 -20.51 5.99 -9.21
N ARG A 126 -20.81 6.56 -10.38
CA ARG A 126 -20.31 7.89 -10.78
C ARG A 126 -20.79 8.98 -9.84
N LEU A 127 -22.06 8.93 -9.43
CA LEU A 127 -22.63 9.86 -8.45
C LEU A 127 -21.97 9.72 -7.08
N LEU A 128 -21.70 8.50 -6.63
CA LEU A 128 -20.97 8.25 -5.39
C LEU A 128 -19.55 8.84 -5.46
N CYS A 129 -18.83 8.61 -6.55
CA CYS A 129 -17.50 9.17 -6.75
C CYS A 129 -17.48 10.70 -6.74
N ALA A 130 -18.49 11.34 -7.34
CA ALA A 130 -18.62 12.79 -7.31
C ALA A 130 -18.84 13.36 -5.90
N GLN A 131 -19.39 12.58 -4.96
CA GLN A 131 -19.54 12.99 -3.55
C GLN A 131 -18.21 13.01 -2.80
N TYR A 132 -17.21 12.24 -3.24
CA TYR A 132 -15.90 12.12 -2.57
C TYR A 132 -14.75 12.48 -3.51
N PRO A 133 -14.65 13.75 -3.96
CA PRO A 133 -13.70 14.16 -4.99
C PRO A 133 -12.22 14.05 -4.59
N SER A 134 -11.92 13.89 -3.29
CA SER A 134 -10.57 13.64 -2.79
C SER A 134 -10.13 12.17 -2.91
N ILE A 135 -11.06 11.25 -3.20
CA ILE A 135 -10.80 9.83 -3.37
C ILE A 135 -10.76 9.54 -4.88
N ALA A 136 -9.62 9.03 -5.35
CA ALA A 136 -9.53 8.58 -6.74
C ALA A 136 -10.44 7.38 -6.95
N CYS A 137 -11.44 7.54 -7.83
CA CYS A 137 -12.26 6.42 -8.27
C CYS A 137 -11.64 5.73 -9.48
N GLU A 138 -11.81 4.42 -9.52
CA GLU A 138 -11.45 3.64 -10.70
C GLU A 138 -12.68 3.51 -11.59
N PHE A 139 -12.53 3.92 -12.84
CA PHE A 139 -13.55 3.78 -13.89
C PHE A 139 -13.05 2.90 -15.04
N ASP A 140 -11.73 2.67 -15.11
CA ASP A 140 -11.08 1.84 -16.11
C ASP A 140 -11.17 0.40 -15.63
N GLY A 141 -12.22 -0.32 -16.06
CA GLY A 141 -12.64 -1.62 -15.53
C GLY A 141 -11.50 -2.62 -15.30
N ALA A 142 -10.87 -2.55 -14.13
CA ALA A 142 -9.84 -3.50 -13.73
C ALA A 142 -10.45 -4.89 -13.76
N MET A 143 -9.75 -5.78 -14.45
CA MET A 143 -10.13 -7.18 -14.49
C MET A 143 -9.62 -7.85 -13.22
N PHE A 144 -10.53 -8.43 -12.45
CA PHE A 144 -10.18 -9.32 -11.36
C PHE A 144 -9.97 -10.72 -11.92
N SER A 145 -8.83 -11.34 -11.62
CA SER A 145 -8.61 -12.76 -11.86
C SER A 145 -8.70 -13.49 -10.53
N ASN A 146 -9.60 -14.46 -10.44
CA ASN A 146 -9.69 -15.39 -9.30
C ASN A 146 -8.98 -16.72 -9.60
N THR A 147 -8.26 -16.79 -10.71
CA THR A 147 -7.61 -18.01 -11.17
C THR A 147 -6.12 -17.75 -11.28
N LYS A 148 -5.36 -18.37 -10.39
CA LYS A 148 -3.91 -18.41 -10.51
C LYS A 148 -3.52 -19.14 -11.79
N THR A 149 -2.75 -18.49 -12.64
CA THR A 149 -2.20 -19.11 -13.86
C THR A 149 -0.69 -18.97 -13.87
N SER A 150 -0.01 -19.71 -14.74
CA SER A 150 1.45 -19.53 -14.93
C SER A 150 1.81 -18.12 -15.42
N LEU A 151 0.86 -17.40 -16.03
CA LEU A 151 1.01 -16.03 -16.50
C LEU A 151 0.67 -14.98 -15.43
N GLN A 152 -0.01 -15.38 -14.36
CA GLN A 152 -0.42 -14.52 -13.24
C GLN A 152 -0.10 -15.24 -11.89
N PRO A 153 1.17 -15.53 -11.61
CA PRO A 153 1.56 -16.26 -10.40
C PRO A 153 1.26 -15.51 -9.09
N GLU A 154 1.06 -14.20 -9.16
CA GLU A 154 0.72 -13.30 -8.05
C GLU A 154 -0.74 -13.43 -7.59
N VAL A 155 -1.63 -13.98 -8.41
CA VAL A 155 -3.02 -14.23 -8.04
C VAL A 155 -3.06 -15.38 -7.03
N ALA A 156 -3.79 -15.17 -5.93
CA ALA A 156 -3.98 -16.21 -4.92
C ALA A 156 -4.79 -17.38 -5.48
N ASP A 157 -4.47 -18.59 -5.05
CA ASP A 157 -5.26 -19.77 -5.38
C ASP A 157 -6.52 -19.76 -4.51
N HIS A 158 -7.66 -19.43 -5.13
CA HIS A 158 -8.95 -19.40 -4.45
C HIS A 158 -9.78 -20.60 -4.90
N PRO A 159 -10.36 -21.37 -3.96
CA PRO A 159 -11.21 -22.49 -4.32
C PRO A 159 -12.47 -21.97 -5.02
N SER A 160 -12.94 -22.67 -6.06
CA SER A 160 -14.15 -22.31 -6.81
C SER A 160 -15.46 -22.55 -6.04
N THR A 161 -15.36 -23.20 -4.89
CA THR A 161 -16.44 -23.49 -3.93
C THR A 161 -15.91 -23.24 -2.52
N ARG A 162 -16.81 -23.17 -1.54
CA ARG A 162 -16.39 -23.00 -0.14
C ARG A 162 -15.55 -24.17 0.33
N ALA A 163 -14.37 -23.90 0.88
CA ALA A 163 -13.53 -24.93 1.47
C ALA A 163 -13.99 -25.27 2.89
N ASP A 164 -13.99 -26.56 3.25
CA ASP A 164 -14.29 -27.01 4.62
C ASP A 164 -13.13 -26.75 5.59
N ILE A 165 -11.90 -26.77 5.08
CA ILE A 165 -10.67 -26.47 5.82
C ILE A 165 -9.78 -25.63 4.92
N VAL A 166 -9.27 -24.53 5.47
CA VAL A 166 -8.17 -23.80 4.84
C VAL A 166 -6.93 -23.89 5.69
N LEU A 167 -5.88 -24.41 5.09
CA LEU A 167 -4.53 -24.38 5.64
C LEU A 167 -3.78 -23.26 4.93
N GLY A 168 -3.80 -22.07 5.53
CA GLY A 168 -2.95 -20.96 5.12
C GLY A 168 -1.62 -21.02 5.87
N THR A 169 -0.51 -21.00 5.14
CA THR A 169 0.81 -20.76 5.74
C THR A 169 1.31 -19.42 5.22
N GLU A 170 1.68 -18.50 6.10
CA GLU A 170 2.52 -17.37 5.70
C GLU A 170 3.88 -17.94 5.29
N GLY A 171 4.11 -18.08 3.99
CA GLY A 171 5.40 -18.47 3.45
C GLY A 171 6.36 -17.31 3.56
N THR A 172 7.13 -17.22 4.65
CA THR A 172 8.35 -16.43 4.63
C THR A 172 9.29 -17.10 3.62
N TYR A 173 9.47 -16.52 2.44
CA TYR A 173 10.52 -16.94 1.52
C TYR A 173 11.79 -16.17 1.90
N ALA A 174 12.72 -16.85 2.57
CA ALA A 174 14.12 -16.48 2.63
C ALA A 174 14.93 -17.66 2.10
N PRO A 175 15.87 -17.41 1.18
CA PRO A 175 17.26 -17.36 1.61
C PRO A 175 17.80 -15.92 1.71
#